data_AF-A0A1Y1KL88-F1
#
_entry.id   AF-A0A1Y1KL88-F1
#
_cell.length_a   1.000
_cell.length_b   1.000
_cell.length_c   1.000
_cell.angle_alpha   90.00
_cell.angle_beta   90.00
_cell.angle_gamma   90.00
#
_symmetry.space_group_name_H-M   'P 1'
#
loop_
_entity.id
_entity.type
_entity.pdbx_description
1 polymer ?
#
loop_
_entity_poly.entity_id
_entity_poly.type
_entity_poly.pdbx_seq_one_letter_code
_entity_poly.pdbx_strand_id
1 'polypeptide(L)'
;MAALYSYPSTPVYSAAKMGVIGITRSLGAKQHYQRTKIKVIAVCPGYTSTNILQDIAAEDLLGDDYYKIQVDMMKLAPIAQPTTAVSRAVVEVIGIGASGSVWIADQNQSPYEVKVLCKR
;
A
#
# COMPACT_ATOMS: atom_id res chain seq x y z
N MET A 1 1.24 -3.50 0.96
CA MET A 1 1.06 -4.49 -0.12
C MET A 1 -0.39 -4.80 -0.45
N ALA A 2 -1.31 -4.74 0.53
CA ALA A 2 -2.76 -4.96 0.33
C ALA A 2 -3.44 -4.10 -0.77
N ALA A 3 -2.80 -3.02 -1.22
CA ALA A 3 -3.27 -2.19 -2.32
C ALA A 3 -3.06 -2.80 -3.73
N LEU A 4 -2.23 -3.85 -3.83
CA LEU A 4 -1.78 -4.44 -5.10
C LEU A 4 -1.94 -5.96 -5.15
N TYR A 5 -1.92 -6.62 -4.00
CA TYR A 5 -2.06 -8.07 -3.88
C TYR A 5 -3.24 -8.45 -3.00
N SER A 6 -3.76 -9.66 -3.21
CA SER A 6 -4.82 -10.22 -2.37
C SER A 6 -4.32 -10.46 -0.94
N TYR A 7 -5.11 -10.04 0.04
CA TYR A 7 -4.88 -10.31 1.46
C TYR A 7 -6.16 -10.96 2.05
N PRO A 8 -6.24 -12.31 2.03
CA PRO A 8 -7.48 -13.03 2.33
C PRO A 8 -8.06 -12.77 3.72
N SER A 9 -7.20 -12.53 4.72
CA SER A 9 -7.62 -12.22 6.09
C SER A 9 -8.29 -10.85 6.24
N THR A 10 -8.04 -9.92 5.32
CA THR A 10 -8.49 -8.53 5.42
C THR A 10 -9.05 -8.03 4.07
N PRO A 11 -10.13 -8.64 3.56
CA PRO A 11 -10.64 -8.34 2.22
C PRO A 11 -11.19 -6.90 2.11
N VAL A 12 -11.84 -6.38 3.17
CA VAL A 12 -12.36 -5.02 3.20
C VAL A 12 -11.22 -3.99 3.17
N TYR A 13 -10.18 -4.20 3.96
CA TYR A 13 -8.98 -3.36 3.95
C TYR A 13 -8.28 -3.39 2.58
N SER A 14 -8.13 -4.58 1.99
CA SER A 14 -7.53 -4.76 0.66
C SER A 14 -8.33 -4.02 -0.41
N ALA A 15 -9.65 -4.17 -0.42
CA ALA A 15 -10.54 -3.47 -1.35
C ALA A 15 -10.41 -1.95 -1.21
N ALA A 16 -10.43 -1.43 0.02
CA ALA A 16 -10.26 0.00 0.27
C ALA A 16 -8.89 0.52 -0.23
N LYS A 17 -7.81 -0.22 0.03
CA LYS A 17 -6.45 0.17 -0.40
C LYS A 17 -6.29 0.08 -1.92
N MET A 18 -6.91 -0.89 -2.59
CA MET A 18 -6.98 -0.93 -4.06
C MET A 18 -7.80 0.24 -4.62
N GLY A 19 -8.89 0.63 -3.95
CA GLY A 19 -9.68 1.81 -4.31
C GLY A 19 -8.88 3.10 -4.29
N VAL A 20 -7.99 3.27 -3.29
CA VAL A 20 -7.05 4.41 -3.24
C VAL A 20 -6.15 4.43 -4.47
N ILE A 21 -5.64 3.29 -4.94
CA ILE A 21 -4.85 3.23 -6.19
C ILE A 21 -5.66 3.69 -7.39
N GLY A 22 -6.93 3.28 -7.48
CA GLY A 22 -7.86 3.77 -8.51
C GLY A 22 -7.98 5.29 -8.49
N ILE A 23 -8.26 5.87 -7.31
CA ILE A 23 -8.37 7.32 -7.13
C ILE A 23 -7.06 8.04 -7.48
N THR A 24 -5.91 7.56 -6.98
CA THR A 24 -4.59 8.15 -7.25
C THR A 24 -4.30 8.21 -8.74
N ARG A 25 -4.60 7.13 -9.47
CA ARG A 25 -4.35 7.07 -10.92
C ARG A 25 -5.30 7.97 -11.70
N SER A 26 -6.58 7.98 -11.35
CA SER A 26 -7.57 8.84 -12.01
C SER A 26 -7.28 10.32 -11.80
N LEU A 27 -7.05 10.75 -10.56
CA LEU A 27 -6.69 12.14 -10.26
C LEU A 27 -5.28 12.50 -10.72
N GLY A 28 -4.39 11.52 -10.78
CA GLY A 28 -3.02 11.70 -11.26
C GLY A 28 -2.89 11.77 -12.79
N ALA A 29 -3.95 11.45 -13.54
CA ALA A 29 -3.94 11.45 -14.99
C ALA A 29 -3.59 12.82 -15.59
N LYS A 30 -3.01 12.80 -16.80
CA LYS A 30 -2.51 14.00 -17.50
C LYS A 30 -3.55 15.12 -17.56
N GLN A 31 -4.81 14.79 -17.82
CA GLN A 31 -5.93 15.73 -17.91
C GLN A 31 -6.14 16.51 -16.60
N HIS A 32 -6.08 15.82 -15.46
CA HIS A 32 -6.20 16.45 -14.15
C HIS A 32 -4.94 17.24 -13.80
N TYR A 33 -3.76 16.64 -13.97
CA TYR A 33 -2.49 17.29 -13.66
C TYR A 33 -2.27 18.56 -14.48
N GLN A 34 -2.62 18.57 -15.77
CA GLN A 34 -2.49 19.76 -16.61
C GLN A 34 -3.35 20.92 -16.12
N ARG A 35 -4.54 20.63 -15.59
CA ARG A 35 -5.49 21.62 -15.05
C ARG A 35 -5.09 22.12 -13.65
N THR A 36 -4.65 21.23 -12.76
CA THR A 36 -4.44 21.57 -11.34
C THR A 36 -2.97 21.83 -10.98
N LYS A 37 -2.03 21.28 -11.76
CA LYS A 37 -0.60 21.22 -11.44
C LYS A 37 -0.28 20.48 -10.12
N ILE A 38 -1.24 19.72 -9.58
CA ILE A 38 -1.08 18.92 -8.36
C ILE A 38 -0.72 17.49 -8.75
N LYS A 39 0.46 17.00 -8.32
CA LYS A 39 0.82 15.58 -8.45
C LYS A 39 0.05 14.76 -7.43
N VAL A 40 -0.54 13.65 -7.85
CA VAL A 40 -1.13 12.64 -6.95
C VAL A 40 -0.33 11.35 -7.09
N ILE A 41 0.30 10.89 -6.01
CA ILE A 41 1.23 9.75 -6.01
C ILE A 41 0.81 8.78 -4.90
N ALA A 42 0.88 7.47 -5.16
CA ALA A 42 0.61 6.45 -4.16
C ALA A 42 1.92 5.76 -3.74
N VAL A 43 2.13 5.61 -2.44
CA VAL A 43 3.16 4.74 -1.87
C VAL A 43 2.46 3.59 -1.17
N CYS A 44 2.93 2.38 -1.43
CA CYS A 44 2.38 1.12 -0.93
C CYS A 44 3.41 0.46 0.01
N PRO A 45 3.39 0.76 1.31
CA PRO A 45 4.30 0.14 2.25
C PRO A 45 4.10 -1.38 2.33
N GLY A 46 5.20 -2.09 2.55
CA GLY A 46 5.22 -3.46 3.03
C GLY A 46 4.86 -3.59 4.52
N TYR A 47 5.06 -4.78 5.06
CA TYR A 47 4.82 -5.06 6.49
C TYR A 47 5.74 -4.20 7.35
N THR A 48 5.16 -3.28 8.14
CA THR A 48 5.88 -2.18 8.81
C THR A 48 5.51 -2.13 10.28
N SER A 49 6.50 -2.07 11.17
CA SER A 49 6.32 -2.08 12.63
C SER A 49 5.63 -0.79 13.09
N THR A 50 4.33 -0.88 13.31
CA THR A 50 3.44 0.21 13.72
C THR A 50 2.35 -0.33 14.64
N ASN A 51 1.66 0.55 15.35
CA ASN A 51 0.56 0.18 16.24
C ASN A 51 -0.67 -0.41 15.53
N ILE A 52 -0.81 -0.25 14.21
CA ILE A 52 -1.92 -0.87 13.44
C ILE A 52 -1.91 -2.41 13.49
N LEU A 53 -0.76 -3.00 13.83
CA LEU A 53 -0.56 -4.44 13.91
C LEU A 53 -0.76 -4.99 15.32
N GLN A 54 -0.95 -4.12 16.31
CA GLN A 54 -1.11 -4.51 17.70
C GLN A 54 -2.58 -4.86 17.97
N ASP A 55 -2.80 -5.90 18.76
CA ASP A 55 -4.09 -6.28 19.34
C ASP A 55 -5.25 -6.44 18.34
N ILE A 56 -4.96 -6.81 17.09
CA ILE A 56 -6.01 -7.17 16.10
C ILE A 56 -6.81 -8.33 16.67
N ALA A 57 -8.11 -8.11 16.87
CA ALA A 57 -9.05 -9.12 17.35
C ALA A 57 -9.95 -9.63 16.20
N ALA A 58 -10.80 -10.61 16.50
CA ALA A 58 -11.71 -11.17 15.49
C ALA A 58 -12.77 -10.16 15.05
N GLU A 59 -13.20 -9.28 15.97
CA GLU A 59 -14.13 -8.18 15.71
C GLU A 59 -13.57 -7.06 14.81
N ASP A 60 -12.24 -6.92 14.73
CA ASP A 60 -11.58 -5.99 13.79
C ASP A 60 -11.53 -6.56 12.36
N LEU A 61 -11.85 -7.84 12.23
CA LEU A 61 -11.90 -8.59 10.97
C LEU A 61 -13.35 -8.97 10.66
N LEU A 62 -13.55 -9.98 9.82
CA LEU A 62 -14.87 -10.52 9.52
C LEU A 62 -15.21 -11.75 10.39
N GLY A 63 -14.76 -11.74 11.65
CA GLY A 63 -14.97 -12.80 12.63
C GLY A 63 -13.86 -13.85 12.71
N ASP A 64 -14.11 -14.89 13.51
CA ASP A 64 -13.10 -15.85 13.95
C ASP A 64 -12.39 -16.60 12.82
N ASP A 65 -13.07 -16.86 11.70
CA ASP A 65 -12.44 -17.59 10.58
C ASP A 65 -11.43 -16.71 9.85
N TYR A 66 -11.70 -15.41 9.70
CA TYR A 66 -10.75 -14.46 9.16
C TYR A 66 -9.59 -14.20 10.14
N TYR A 67 -9.87 -14.23 11.44
CA TYR A 67 -8.84 -14.16 12.47
C TYR A 67 -7.87 -15.35 12.41
N LYS A 68 -8.38 -16.58 12.26
CA LYS A 68 -7.52 -17.77 12.06
C LYS A 68 -6.61 -17.61 10.84
N ILE A 69 -7.16 -17.15 9.70
CA ILE A 69 -6.37 -16.86 8.49
C ILE A 69 -5.32 -15.79 8.77
N GLN A 70 -5.68 -14.71 9.47
CA GLN A 70 -4.73 -13.65 9.84
C GLN A 70 -3.56 -14.20 10.67
N VAL A 71 -3.86 -14.98 11.71
CA VAL A 71 -2.83 -15.61 12.57
C VAL A 71 -1.91 -16.50 11.75
N ASP A 72 -2.45 -17.33 10.86
CA ASP A 72 -1.65 -18.22 10.02
C ASP A 72 -0.78 -17.46 9.00
N MET A 73 -1.31 -16.40 8.39
CA MET A 73 -0.54 -15.52 7.52
C MET A 73 0.59 -14.81 8.27
N MET A 74 0.35 -14.38 9.50
CA MET A 74 1.35 -13.66 10.32
C MET A 74 2.51 -14.55 10.76
N LYS A 75 2.31 -15.87 10.91
CA LYS A 75 3.41 -16.83 11.16
C LYS A 75 4.40 -16.91 9.99
N LEU A 76 3.95 -16.59 8.77
CA LEU A 76 4.73 -16.62 7.55
C LEU A 76 5.21 -15.21 7.12
N ALA A 77 4.84 -14.17 7.87
CA ALA A 77 5.18 -12.81 7.51
C ALA A 77 6.70 -12.58 7.67
N PRO A 78 7.32 -11.79 6.76
CA PRO A 78 8.70 -11.36 6.94
C PRO A 78 8.82 -10.46 8.18
N ILE A 79 10.05 -10.22 8.62
CA ILE A 79 10.31 -9.24 9.68
C ILE A 79 9.80 -7.86 9.25
N ALA A 80 9.02 -7.22 10.12
CA ALA A 80 8.47 -5.90 9.85
C ALA A 80 9.61 -4.87 9.68
N GLN A 81 9.56 -4.08 8.61
CA GLN A 81 10.50 -2.97 8.43
C GLN A 81 10.19 -1.83 9.43
N PRO A 82 11.18 -1.01 9.81
CA PRO A 82 10.93 0.15 10.66
C PRO A 82 10.18 1.25 9.90
N THR A 83 9.47 2.12 10.62
CA THR A 83 8.78 3.29 10.05
C THR A 83 9.74 4.24 9.31
N THR A 84 11.00 4.29 9.73
CA THR A 84 12.05 5.10 9.09
C THR A 84 12.38 4.63 7.67
N ALA A 85 12.20 3.34 7.36
CA ALA A 85 12.36 2.84 5.99
C ALA A 85 11.29 3.43 5.08
N VAL A 86 10.03 3.42 5.54
CA VAL A 86 8.89 3.98 4.80
C VAL A 86 8.99 5.50 4.68
N SER A 87 9.40 6.20 5.74
CA SER A 87 9.50 7.67 5.68
C SER A 87 10.57 8.13 4.70
N ARG A 88 11.73 7.47 4.65
CA ARG A 88 12.76 7.73 3.63
C ARG A 88 12.24 7.51 2.22
N ALA A 89 11.55 6.38 2.00
CA ALA A 89 10.95 6.09 0.70
C ALA A 89 9.92 7.15 0.27
N VAL A 90 9.08 7.64 1.18
CA VAL A 90 8.11 8.71 0.87
C VAL A 90 8.81 10.02 0.48
N VAL A 91 9.86 10.41 1.20
CA VAL A 91 10.66 11.63 0.91
C VAL A 91 11.37 11.53 -0.44
N GLU A 92 11.84 10.33 -0.81
CA GLU A 92 12.42 10.11 -2.14
C GLU A 92 11.36 10.19 -3.24
N VAL A 93 10.26 9.44 -3.08
CA VAL A 93 9.19 9.30 -4.08
C VAL A 93 8.46 10.61 -4.35
N ILE A 94 8.27 11.49 -3.35
CA ILE A 94 7.63 12.79 -3.60
C ILE A 94 8.46 13.66 -4.58
N GLY A 95 9.79 13.52 -4.54
CA GLY A 95 10.72 14.19 -5.44
C GLY A 95 10.68 13.62 -6.86
N ILE A 96 10.83 12.30 -6.99
CA ILE A 96 11.02 11.65 -8.30
C ILE A 96 9.73 11.15 -8.97
N GLY A 97 8.66 10.96 -8.19
CA GLY A 97 7.42 10.34 -8.65
C GLY A 97 6.65 11.23 -9.62
N ALA A 98 6.26 10.64 -10.76
CA ALA A 98 5.34 11.24 -11.70
C ALA A 98 3.90 11.23 -11.16
N SER A 99 3.06 12.17 -11.61
CA SER A 99 1.63 12.17 -11.25
C SER A 99 0.95 10.88 -11.73
N GLY A 100 0.18 10.24 -10.85
CA GLY A 100 -0.49 8.95 -11.07
C GLY A 100 0.40 7.72 -10.86
N SER A 101 1.67 7.90 -10.50
CA SER A 101 2.59 6.79 -10.22
C SER A 101 2.25 6.07 -8.91
N VAL A 102 2.60 4.79 -8.85
CA VAL A 102 2.36 3.90 -7.71
C VAL A 102 3.67 3.23 -7.34
N TRP A 103 4.09 3.34 -6.09
CA TRP A 103 5.40 2.91 -5.63
C TRP A 103 5.29 1.88 -4.51
N ILE A 104 6.21 0.92 -4.44
CA ILE A 104 6.36 0.00 -3.31
C ILE A 104 7.54 0.45 -2.46
N ALA A 105 7.35 0.44 -1.13
CA ALA A 105 8.39 0.63 -0.13
C ALA A 105 8.37 -0.58 0.82
N ASP A 106 9.24 -1.56 0.59
CA ASP A 106 9.19 -2.86 1.26
C ASP A 106 10.59 -3.37 1.60
N GLN A 107 10.67 -4.24 2.63
CA GLN A 107 11.88 -4.96 3.05
C GLN A 107 13.12 -4.06 3.28
N ASN A 108 12.90 -2.81 3.70
CA ASN A 108 13.96 -1.82 3.92
C ASN A 108 14.86 -1.59 2.68
N GLN A 109 14.32 -1.81 1.48
CA GLN A 109 14.98 -1.55 0.20
C GLN A 109 14.60 -0.17 -0.37
N SER A 110 15.33 0.28 -1.39
CA SER A 110 14.95 1.48 -2.15
C SER A 110 13.56 1.32 -2.79
N PRO A 111 12.74 2.39 -2.81
CA PRO A 111 11.40 2.31 -3.38
C PRO A 111 11.47 2.11 -4.90
N TYR A 112 10.49 1.39 -5.44
CA TYR A 112 10.39 1.17 -6.89
C TYR A 112 8.96 1.37 -7.40
N GLU A 113 8.83 1.91 -8.61
CA GLU A 113 7.54 2.14 -9.24
C GLU A 113 6.95 0.82 -9.78
N VAL A 114 5.67 0.59 -9.51
CA VAL A 114 4.91 -0.54 -10.02
C VAL A 114 4.16 -0.13 -11.28
N LYS A 115 4.39 -0.87 -12.37
CA LYS A 115 3.61 -0.74 -13.60
C LYS A 115 2.33 -1.55 -13.50
N VAL A 116 1.32 -0.98 -12.83
CA VAL A 116 -0.03 -1.57 -12.78
C VAL A 116 -0.71 -1.36 -14.13
N LEU A 117 -0.75 -2.41 -14.95
CA LEU A 117 -1.32 -2.48 -16.30
C LEU A 117 -0.68 -1.52 -17.32
N CYS A 118 0.38 -2.00 -17.97
CA CYS A 118 0.88 -1.43 -19.23
C CYS A 118 0.88 -2.49 -20.34
N LYS A 119 -0.25 -2.62 -21.03
CA LYS A 119 -0.26 -2.82 -22.49
C LYS A 119 -1.34 -1.90 -23.06
N ARG A 120 -0.91 -0.73 -23.54
CA ARG A 120 -1.63 -0.05 -24.61
C ARG A 120 -1.04 -0.56 -25.91
#